data_AF-A0AAV0IR53-F1
#
_entry.id   AF-A0AAV0IR53-F1
#
_cell.length_a   1.000
_cell.length_b   1.000
_cell.length_c   1.000
_cell.angle_alpha   90.00
_cell.angle_beta   90.00
_cell.angle_gamma   90.00
#
_symmetry.space_group_name_H-M   'P 1'
#
loop_
_entity.id
_entity.type
_entity.pdbx_description
1 polymer ?
#
loop_
_entity_poly.entity_id
_entity_poly.type
_entity_poly.pdbx_seq_one_letter_code
_entity_poly.pdbx_strand_id
1 'polypeptide(L)' 'MALRGFGGEKDAEWVESTVGVNMSLKGVALRAGHVADAVVFLASAESELVTGLDLVVDGGYKGHRR' A
#
# COMPACT_ATOMS: atom_id res chain seq x y z
N MET A 1 18.67 -27.06 3.71
CA MET A 1 17.56 -26.09 3.89
C MET A 1 17.52 -25.25 2.62
N ALA A 2 16.67 -25.61 1.66
CA ALA A 2 16.65 -24.94 0.35
C ALA A 2 15.77 -23.68 0.43
N LEU A 3 16.36 -22.52 0.16
CA LEU A 3 15.62 -21.30 -0.12
C LEU A 3 14.83 -21.51 -1.41
N ARG A 4 13.52 -21.72 -1.28
CA ARG A 4 12.62 -21.94 -2.40
C ARG A 4 12.08 -20.59 -2.87
N GLY A 5 12.56 -20.14 -4.04
CA GLY A 5 11.81 -19.37 -5.04
C GLY A 5 11.32 -17.97 -4.69
N PHE A 6 12.10 -16.95 -5.07
CA PHE A 6 11.64 -15.58 -5.31
C PHE A 6 10.92 -15.48 -6.68
N GLY A 7 9.74 -16.08 -6.86
CA GLY A 7 9.07 -16.02 -8.18
C GLY A 7 7.74 -16.76 -8.34
N GLY A 8 6.83 -16.65 -7.36
CA GLY A 8 5.44 -17.14 -7.50
C GLY A 8 4.45 -15.97 -7.52
N GLU A 9 3.31 -16.17 -8.17
CA GLU A 9 2.14 -15.28 -8.07
C GLU A 9 1.73 -15.20 -6.59
N LYS A 10 1.72 -13.99 -6.04
CA LYS A 10 1.45 -13.77 -4.61
C LYS A 10 -0.02 -13.44 -4.47
N ASP A 11 -0.75 -14.34 -3.83
CA ASP A 11 -2.15 -14.11 -3.49
C ASP A 11 -2.32 -13.02 -2.42
N ALA A 12 -3.56 -12.57 -2.24
CA ALA A 12 -3.88 -11.48 -1.33
C ALA A 12 -3.48 -11.81 0.12
N GLU A 13 -3.59 -13.06 0.55
CA GLU A 13 -3.22 -13.50 1.90
C GLU A 13 -1.71 -13.38 2.14
N TRP A 14 -0.90 -13.81 1.18
CA TRP A 14 0.56 -13.66 1.24
C TRP A 14 0.95 -12.19 1.29
N VAL A 15 0.29 -11.34 0.49
CA VAL A 15 0.51 -9.89 0.48
C VAL A 15 0.14 -9.29 1.82
N GLU A 16 -1.04 -9.58 2.36
CA GLU A 16 -1.50 -9.04 3.64
C GLU A 16 -0.56 -9.45 4.81
N SER A 17 -0.13 -10.72 4.86
CA SER A 17 0.78 -11.22 5.91
C SER A 17 2.20 -10.67 5.82
N THR A 18 2.73 -10.43 4.62
CA THR A 18 4.14 -10.01 4.44
C THR A 18 4.30 -8.49 4.34
N VAL A 19 3.34 -7.81 3.71
CA VAL A 19 3.37 -6.35 3.53
C VAL A 19 3.06 -5.65 4.85
N GLY A 20 2.06 -6.12 5.61
CA GLY A 20 1.67 -5.52 6.90
C GLY A 20 2.81 -5.49 7.94
N VAL A 21 3.71 -6.48 7.92
CA VAL A 21 4.90 -6.50 8.79
C VAL A 21 5.81 -5.30 8.51
N ASN A 22 5.96 -4.95 7.23
CA ASN A 22 6.85 -3.89 6.75
C ASN A 22 6.17 -2.51 6.63
N MET A 23 4.85 -2.44 6.81
CA MET A 23 4.10 -1.18 6.90
C MET A 23 4.30 -0.51 8.26
N SER A 24 4.25 0.82 8.26
CA SER A 24 4.23 1.61 9.50
C SER A 24 2.85 1.59 10.15
N LEU A 25 1.80 1.59 9.34
CA LEU A 25 0.42 1.45 9.80
C LEU A 25 0.16 -0.01 10.22
N LYS A 26 -0.16 -0.24 11.49
CA LYS A 26 -0.41 -1.57 12.06
C LYS A 26 -1.91 -1.85 12.16
N GLY A 27 -2.29 -3.13 12.00
CA GLY A 27 -3.68 -3.59 12.12
C GLY A 27 -4.57 -3.30 10.91
N VAL A 28 -4.02 -2.72 9.83
CA VAL A 28 -4.73 -2.44 8.59
C VAL A 28 -4.09 -3.23 7.45
N ALA A 29 -4.88 -4.06 6.78
CA ALA A 29 -4.48 -4.72 5.55
C ALA A 29 -4.59 -3.74 4.38
N LEU A 30 -3.50 -3.49 3.66
CA LEU A 30 -3.55 -2.65 2.46
C LEU A 30 -4.34 -3.36 1.37
N ARG A 31 -5.38 -2.70 0.88
CA ARG A 31 -6.30 -3.17 -0.17
C ARG A 31 -6.53 -2.10 -1.20
N ALA A 32 -6.93 -2.50 -2.41
CA ALA A 32 -7.26 -1.59 -3.51
C ALA A 32 -8.30 -0.52 -3.13
N GLY A 33 -9.23 -0.85 -2.21
CA GLY A 33 -10.21 0.11 -1.68
C GLY A 33 -9.58 1.36 -1.07
N HIS A 34 -8.48 1.23 -0.32
CA HIS A 34 -7.83 2.39 0.31
C HIS A 34 -7.23 3.35 -0.74
N VAL A 35 -6.75 2.83 -1.87
CA VAL A 35 -6.29 3.66 -2.98
C VAL A 35 -7.48 4.36 -3.63
N ALA A 36 -8.58 3.64 -3.86
CA ALA A 36 -9.80 4.22 -4.41
C ALA A 36 -10.37 5.33 -3.51
N ASP A 37 -10.42 5.12 -2.19
CA ASP A 37 -10.90 6.10 -1.22
C ASP A 37 -10.03 7.36 -1.22
N ALA A 38 -8.70 7.21 -1.27
CA ALA A 38 -7.78 8.33 -1.38
C ALA A 38 -8.00 9.13 -2.68
N VAL A 39 -8.23 8.44 -3.80
CA VAL A 39 -8.54 9.08 -5.09
C VAL A 39 -9.89 9.81 -5.03
N VAL A 40 -10.92 9.21 -4.45
CA VAL A 40 -12.23 9.85 -4.26
C VAL A 40 -12.11 11.11 -3.42
N PHE A 41 -11.33 11.09 -2.34
CA PHE A 41 -11.06 12.27 -1.52
C PHE A 41 -10.34 13.37 -2.32
N LEU A 42 -9.29 13.04 -3.07
CA LEU A 42 -8.56 14.00 -3.90
C LEU A 42 -9.40 14.58 -5.05
N ALA A 43 -10.38 13.82 -5.55
CA ALA A 43 -11.31 14.29 -6.57
C ALA A 43 -12.48 15.12 -5.99
N SER A 44 -12.60 15.21 -4.67
CA SER A 44 -13.68 15.93 -4.01
C SER A 44 -13.39 17.43 -3.85
N ALA A 45 -14.45 18.22 -3.58
CA ALA A 45 -14.32 19.63 -3.28
C ALA A 45 -13.49 19.92 -2.01
N GLU A 46 -13.35 18.94 -1.11
CA GLU A 46 -12.54 19.10 0.11
C GLU A 46 -11.04 19.19 -0.18
N SER A 47 -10.60 18.82 -1.38
CA SER A 47 -9.21 18.85 -1.83
C SER A 47 -8.95 19.87 -2.94
N GLU A 48 -9.81 20.89 -3.11
CA GLU A 48 -9.79 21.80 -4.27
C GLU A 48 -8.46 22.53 -4.53
N LEU A 49 -7.62 22.70 -3.49
CA LEU A 49 -6.31 23.35 -3.59
C LEU A 49 -5.12 22.35 -3.60
N VAL A 50 -5.37 21.05 -3.47
CA VAL A 50 -4.33 20.02 -3.45
C VAL A 50 -3.99 19.63 -4.88
N THR A 51 -2.87 20.12 -5.39
CA THR A 51 -2.40 19.87 -6.76
C THR A 51 -0.88 19.76 -6.84
N GLY A 52 -0.36 19.18 -7.94
CA GLY A 52 1.08 19.02 -8.18
C GLY A 52 1.79 17.99 -7.28
N LEU A 53 1.01 17.17 -6.56
CA LEU A 53 1.46 16.16 -5.60
C LEU A 53 1.53 14.76 -6.25
N ASP A 54 2.58 14.01 -5.92
CA ASP A 54 2.63 12.55 -6.09
C ASP A 54 2.42 11.88 -4.72
N LEU A 55 1.24 11.28 -4.50
CA LEU A 55 0.82 10.72 -3.22
C LEU A 55 0.98 9.19 -3.20
N VAL A 56 1.90 8.70 -2.36
CA VAL A 56 2.06 7.26 -2.11
C VAL A 56 1.01 6.78 -1.10
N VAL A 57 0.22 5.77 -1.48
CA VAL A 57 -0.83 5.17 -0.64
C VAL A 57 -0.47 3.71 -0.31
N ASP A 58 0.47 3.51 0.60
CA ASP A 58 1.04 2.19 0.92
C ASP A 58 1.07 1.85 2.43
N GLY A 59 0.54 2.74 3.28
CA GLY A 59 0.61 2.61 4.74
C GLY A 59 2.03 2.69 5.31
N GLY A 60 2.95 3.33 4.60
CA GLY A 60 4.35 3.53 4.99
C GLY A 60 5.17 2.25 4.88
N TYR A 61 5.09 1.56 3.74
CA TYR A 61 5.80 0.31 3.48
C TYR A 61 7.30 0.53 3.34
N LYS A 62 8.09 -0.11 4.21
CA LYS A 62 9.55 0.08 4.30
C LYS A 62 10.36 -0.86 3.41
N GLY A 63 9.75 -1.71 2.59
CA GLY A 63 10.49 -2.67 1.76
C GLY A 63 11.32 -2.05 0.63
N HIS A 64 11.10 -0.76 0.33
CA HIS A 64 11.84 -0.01 -0.69
C HIS A 64 12.94 0.89 -0.11
N ARG A 65 13.56 0.56 1.04
CA ARG A 65 14.66 1.40 1.56
C ARG A 65 15.76 1.53 0.49
N ARG A 66 15.89 2.75 -0.04
CA ARG A 66 17.17 3.31 -0.49
C ARG A 66 18.00 3.64 0.74
#